data_AF-A0A7J5YJH1-F1
#
_entry.id   AF-A0A7J5YJH1-F1
#
_cell.length_a   1.000
_cell.length_b   1.000
_cell.length_c   1.000
_cell.angle_alpha   90.00
_cell.angle_beta   90.00
_cell.angle_gamma   90.00
#
_symmetry.space_group_name_H-M   'P 1'
#
loop_
_entity.id
_entity.type
_entity.pdbx_description
1 polymer ?
#
loop_
_entity_poly.entity_id
_entity_poly.type
_entity_poly.pdbx_seq_one_letter_code
_entity_poly.pdbx_strand_id
1 'polypeptide(L)'
;MAPAKRRNVSLAETAEKSVKKAKIDLNDKVEIILESRKNANDVFDILEALESEKEKDVGSAVNACSKLFCTLLEKKELFLGKLPGEEEAVSGESSAEEKYQMFMRHRYNSCVELLLEHLSHDLHGVQETALCCLMKFAAAEGKHPLEDLDWTEHYSFPRELLQSVVDRLLSKTTDNSLLISRFQEFLEMEDVRYYVMSSIRENVGKVMDKNKGALLPIFQNNVFTLMSNISIPSQESELTNFMVQQEDKHEDWKAAKLNEHKRVFERMWLGFLKYKLPSNMYKKILVILHDSILPHMSKPTLMIDFLTAAYEVGGAISLLALNGLFVLIHQHNLDYPDFYKKLYNLLEPSVFHVKYRARFFHLANLFLSSSHLPVYLVAAFAKRLARLALTAPPTALLIVLPFIYNLIRRHPSCRVLNHKPTTEGEVLEDPYLMDEEDPVQCRALESSLWEIKTLQKHYHPDLMERDLKKSQIKNIPLEFEIATELLKGGKMC
;
A
#
# COMPACT_ATOMS: atom_id res chain seq x y z
N MET A 1 -10.63 -7.71 -39.32
CA MET A 1 -10.14 -7.35 -40.66
C MET A 1 -11.12 -7.88 -41.72
N ALA A 2 -12.03 -7.03 -42.19
CA ALA A 2 -12.71 -7.00 -43.50
C ALA A 2 -13.42 -5.62 -43.58
N PRO A 3 -13.55 -5.01 -44.77
CA PRO A 3 -13.35 -3.56 -44.92
C PRO A 3 -14.66 -2.75 -44.92
N ALA A 4 -14.60 -1.55 -44.33
CA ALA A 4 -15.63 -0.53 -44.48
C ALA A 4 -15.69 -0.06 -45.95
N LYS A 5 -16.85 -0.26 -46.59
CA LYS A 5 -17.14 0.21 -47.94
C LYS A 5 -17.12 1.74 -47.98
N ARG A 6 -16.07 2.29 -48.61
CA ARG A 6 -16.01 3.67 -49.09
C ARG A 6 -17.12 3.93 -50.11
N ARG A 7 -17.91 4.98 -49.90
CA ARG A 7 -18.76 5.56 -50.94
C ARG A 7 -17.94 6.58 -51.73
N ASN A 8 -17.79 6.34 -53.03
CA ASN A 8 -17.22 7.27 -54.01
C ASN A 8 -18.14 8.47 -54.21
N VAL A 9 -17.63 9.68 -54.01
CA VAL A 9 -18.07 10.88 -54.76
C VAL A 9 -16.82 11.63 -55.20
N SER A 10 -16.82 11.96 -56.48
CA SER A 10 -15.74 12.44 -57.35
C SER A 10 -15.06 13.74 -56.93
N LEU A 11 -13.76 13.79 -57.21
CA LEU A 11 -12.89 14.96 -57.26
C LEU A 11 -13.48 16.07 -58.16
N ALA A 12 -13.72 17.23 -57.56
CA ALA A 12 -13.72 18.51 -58.26
C ALA A 12 -13.01 19.53 -57.37
N GLU A 13 -11.80 19.91 -57.76
CA GLU A 13 -11.04 21.02 -57.19
C GLU A 13 -11.87 22.31 -57.31
N THR A 14 -12.22 22.93 -56.20
CA THR A 14 -12.45 24.39 -56.15
C THR A 14 -12.18 24.92 -54.74
N ALA A 15 -11.14 25.74 -54.67
CA ALA A 15 -10.99 26.95 -53.87
C ALA A 15 -11.29 26.90 -52.35
N GLU A 16 -10.22 27.11 -51.59
CA GLU A 16 -10.16 27.78 -50.29
C GLU A 16 -11.45 28.51 -49.87
N LYS A 17 -12.25 27.86 -49.05
CA LYS A 17 -13.17 28.54 -48.13
C LYS A 17 -13.02 27.91 -46.75
N SER A 18 -12.44 28.70 -45.86
CA SER A 18 -12.48 28.52 -44.41
C SER A 18 -13.93 28.39 -43.93
N VAL A 19 -14.46 27.16 -43.88
CA VAL A 19 -15.70 26.88 -43.17
C VAL A 19 -15.34 26.74 -41.70
N LYS A 20 -15.59 27.80 -40.93
CA LYS A 20 -15.66 27.71 -39.46
C LYS A 20 -16.71 26.63 -39.13
N LYS A 21 -16.31 25.42 -38.75
CA LYS A 21 -17.20 24.44 -38.11
C LYS A 21 -17.84 25.18 -36.93
N ALA A 22 -19.15 25.43 -37.02
CA ALA A 22 -19.90 26.04 -35.93
C ALA A 22 -19.63 25.24 -34.65
N LYS A 23 -19.48 25.94 -33.53
CA LYS A 23 -19.24 25.34 -32.22
C LYS A 23 -20.46 24.48 -31.90
N ILE A 24 -20.37 23.17 -32.15
CA ILE A 24 -21.45 22.23 -31.88
C ILE A 24 -21.65 22.23 -30.36
N ASP A 25 -22.82 22.65 -29.89
CA ASP A 25 -23.16 22.49 -28.49
C ASP A 25 -23.54 21.03 -28.25
N LEU A 26 -22.64 20.29 -27.61
CA LEU A 26 -22.84 18.87 -27.33
C LEU A 26 -23.99 18.66 -26.35
N ASN A 27 -24.34 19.64 -25.52
CA ASN A 27 -25.47 19.51 -24.60
C ASN A 27 -26.81 19.54 -25.33
N ASP A 28 -26.96 20.38 -26.36
CA ASP A 28 -28.16 20.43 -27.18
C ASP A 28 -28.39 19.08 -27.88
N LYS A 29 -27.31 18.44 -28.36
CA LYS A 29 -27.39 17.09 -28.95
C LYS A 29 -27.84 16.03 -27.94
N VAL A 30 -27.35 16.09 -26.71
CA VAL A 30 -27.80 15.18 -25.64
C VAL A 30 -29.30 15.34 -25.39
N GLU A 31 -29.81 16.57 -25.34
CA GLU A 31 -31.24 16.83 -25.14
C GLU A 31 -32.08 16.31 -26.31
N ILE A 32 -31.61 16.54 -27.54
CA ILE A 32 -32.26 16.03 -28.75
C ILE A 32 -32.34 14.50 -28.78
N ILE A 33 -31.28 13.80 -28.34
CA ILE A 33 -31.26 12.32 -28.25
C ILE A 33 -32.23 11.83 -27.17
N LEU A 34 -32.27 12.51 -26.02
CA LEU A 34 -33.14 12.14 -24.90
C LEU A 34 -34.63 12.42 -25.17
N GLU A 35 -34.95 13.36 -26.06
CA GLU A 35 -36.32 13.67 -26.48
C GLU A 35 -36.80 12.79 -27.64
N SER A 36 -35.91 12.41 -28.57
CA SER A 36 -36.30 11.65 -29.75
C SER A 36 -35.33 10.52 -30.10
N ARG A 37 -35.84 9.28 -29.98
CA ARG A 37 -35.13 8.04 -30.39
C ARG A 37 -34.71 8.04 -31.87
N LYS A 38 -35.29 8.91 -32.72
CA LYS A 38 -34.91 9.04 -34.14
C LYS A 38 -33.52 9.65 -34.32
N ASN A 39 -33.04 10.39 -33.32
CA ASN A 39 -31.75 11.10 -33.36
C ASN A 39 -30.63 10.31 -32.69
N ALA A 40 -30.80 9.01 -32.46
CA ALA A 40 -29.81 8.13 -31.82
C ALA A 40 -28.42 8.16 -32.48
N ASN A 41 -28.35 8.50 -33.78
CA ASN A 41 -27.08 8.59 -34.50
C ASN A 41 -26.24 9.80 -34.09
N ASP A 42 -26.82 10.84 -33.48
CA ASP A 42 -26.09 12.03 -33.02
C ASP A 42 -25.11 11.70 -31.88
N VAL A 43 -25.24 10.52 -31.27
CA VAL A 43 -24.27 9.95 -30.31
C VAL A 43 -22.88 9.85 -30.93
N PHE A 44 -22.76 9.55 -32.23
CA PHE A 44 -21.46 9.48 -32.89
C PHE A 44 -20.73 10.81 -32.89
N ASP A 45 -21.44 11.94 -32.98
CA ASP A 45 -20.80 13.26 -32.91
C ASP A 45 -20.23 13.55 -31.52
N ILE A 46 -20.86 13.00 -30.47
CA ILE A 46 -20.36 13.10 -29.10
C ILE A 46 -19.11 12.21 -28.93
N LEU A 47 -19.13 11.00 -29.49
CA LEU A 47 -17.97 10.10 -29.46
C LEU A 47 -16.79 10.65 -30.29
N GLU A 48 -17.04 11.26 -31.45
CA GLU A 48 -16.00 11.95 -32.25
C GLU A 48 -15.39 13.11 -31.47
N ALA A 49 -16.18 13.81 -30.64
CA ALA A 49 -15.66 14.87 -29.79
C ALA A 49 -14.80 14.36 -28.62
N LEU A 50 -14.99 13.12 -28.16
CA LEU A 50 -14.08 12.48 -27.18
C LEU A 50 -12.69 12.22 -27.80
N GLU A 51 -12.63 11.88 -29.09
CA GLU A 51 -11.37 11.63 -29.82
C GLU A 51 -10.62 12.93 -30.20
N SER A 52 -11.13 14.10 -29.82
CA SER A 52 -10.50 15.39 -30.12
C SER A 52 -9.17 15.57 -29.39
N GLU A 53 -8.20 16.22 -30.04
CA GLU A 53 -6.91 16.59 -29.42
C GLU A 53 -7.05 17.74 -28.40
N LYS A 54 -8.16 18.48 -28.41
CA LYS A 54 -8.35 19.65 -27.55
C LYS A 54 -8.99 19.27 -26.23
N GLU A 55 -8.27 19.49 -25.14
CA GLU A 55 -8.72 19.24 -23.75
C GLU A 55 -10.13 19.78 -23.44
N LYS A 56 -10.45 20.99 -23.92
CA LYS A 56 -11.78 21.59 -23.69
C LYS A 56 -12.90 20.84 -24.40
N ASP A 57 -12.64 20.37 -25.62
CA ASP A 57 -13.63 19.64 -26.41
C ASP A 57 -13.87 18.25 -25.80
N VAL A 58 -12.79 17.57 -25.37
CA VAL A 58 -12.86 16.31 -24.64
C VAL A 58 -13.62 16.47 -23.33
N GLY A 59 -13.31 17.50 -22.53
CA GLY A 59 -14.02 17.75 -21.28
C GLY A 59 -15.52 18.02 -21.47
N SER A 60 -15.89 18.76 -22.52
CA SER A 60 -17.30 18.96 -22.90
C SER A 60 -17.96 17.66 -23.35
N ALA A 61 -17.26 16.82 -24.12
CA ALA A 61 -17.76 15.53 -24.58
C ALA A 61 -17.93 14.53 -23.43
N VAL A 62 -16.99 14.47 -22.48
CA VAL A 62 -17.09 13.66 -21.26
C VAL A 62 -18.34 14.04 -20.45
N ASN A 63 -18.60 15.35 -20.28
CA ASN A 63 -19.80 15.81 -19.60
C ASN A 63 -21.10 15.45 -20.36
N ALA A 64 -21.10 15.57 -21.68
CA ALA A 64 -22.22 15.18 -22.53
C ALA A 64 -22.50 13.66 -22.44
N CYS A 65 -21.46 12.83 -22.53
CA CYS A 65 -21.55 11.37 -22.32
C CYS A 65 -22.07 11.02 -20.92
N SER A 66 -21.57 11.69 -19.89
CA SER A 66 -22.04 11.49 -18.51
C SER A 66 -23.54 11.80 -18.40
N LYS A 67 -24.00 12.93 -18.93
CA LYS A 67 -25.43 13.31 -18.90
C LYS A 67 -26.27 12.32 -19.69
N LEU A 68 -25.85 11.97 -20.91
CA LEU A 68 -26.59 11.06 -21.78
C LEU A 68 -26.72 9.66 -21.19
N PHE A 69 -25.61 9.00 -20.87
CA PHE A 69 -25.66 7.60 -20.49
C PHE A 69 -26.15 7.38 -19.06
N CYS A 70 -25.90 8.31 -18.12
CA CYS A 70 -26.50 8.21 -16.78
C CYS A 70 -28.03 8.35 -16.86
N THR A 71 -28.56 9.26 -17.68
CA THR A 71 -30.02 9.40 -17.83
C THR A 71 -30.65 8.22 -18.55
N LEU A 72 -29.96 7.60 -19.53
CA LEU A 72 -30.43 6.37 -20.17
C LEU A 72 -30.44 5.17 -19.20
N LEU A 73 -29.45 5.08 -18.32
CA LEU A 73 -29.42 4.07 -17.24
C LEU A 73 -30.59 4.25 -16.27
N GLU A 74 -30.82 5.49 -15.81
CA GLU A 74 -31.93 5.83 -14.92
C GLU A 74 -33.30 5.51 -15.54
N LYS A 75 -33.48 5.79 -16.84
CA LYS A 75 -34.70 5.47 -17.58
C LYS A 75 -34.83 4.00 -17.96
N LYS A 76 -33.82 3.16 -17.72
CA LYS A 76 -33.73 1.76 -18.17
C LYS A 76 -33.91 1.61 -19.69
N GLU A 77 -33.35 2.55 -20.46
CA GLU A 77 -33.40 2.56 -21.93
C GLU A 77 -32.16 1.91 -22.58
N LEU A 78 -31.35 1.20 -21.79
CA LEU A 78 -30.27 0.36 -22.27
C LEU A 78 -30.66 -1.11 -22.16
N PHE A 79 -30.16 -1.94 -23.08
CA PHE A 79 -30.50 -3.35 -23.14
C PHE A 79 -30.04 -4.08 -21.86
N LEU A 80 -30.95 -4.88 -21.29
CA LEU A 80 -30.70 -5.70 -20.10
C LEU A 80 -30.33 -7.13 -20.50
N GLY A 81 -29.24 -7.64 -19.93
CA GLY A 81 -28.75 -9.00 -20.16
C GLY A 81 -27.56 -9.05 -21.12
N LYS A 82 -27.21 -10.28 -21.54
CA LYS A 82 -26.03 -10.53 -22.38
C LYS A 82 -26.22 -9.91 -23.76
N LEU A 83 -25.39 -8.91 -24.07
CA LEU A 83 -25.44 -8.17 -25.32
C LEU A 83 -25.03 -9.09 -26.50
N PRO A 84 -25.90 -9.28 -27.52
CA PRO A 84 -25.53 -9.98 -28.75
C PRO A 84 -24.46 -9.22 -29.54
N GLY A 85 -23.80 -9.88 -30.50
CA GLY A 85 -22.91 -9.17 -31.43
C GLY A 85 -23.68 -8.15 -32.28
N GLU A 86 -23.05 -7.03 -32.67
CA GLU A 86 -23.72 -5.96 -33.43
C GLU A 86 -24.42 -6.47 -34.70
N GLU A 87 -23.82 -7.45 -35.40
CA GLU A 87 -24.38 -8.05 -36.62
C GLU A 87 -25.61 -8.93 -36.31
N GLU A 88 -25.61 -9.63 -35.17
CA GLU A 88 -26.71 -10.47 -34.70
C GLU A 88 -27.89 -9.64 -34.18
N ALA A 89 -27.60 -8.54 -33.47
CA ALA A 89 -28.60 -7.60 -32.95
C ALA A 89 -29.42 -6.92 -34.06
N VAL A 90 -28.81 -6.68 -35.23
CA VAL A 90 -29.50 -6.10 -36.40
C VAL A 90 -30.36 -7.14 -37.13
N SER A 91 -29.89 -8.39 -37.20
CA SER A 91 -30.52 -9.48 -37.96
C SER A 91 -31.61 -10.26 -37.19
N GLY A 92 -31.63 -10.19 -35.85
CA GLY A 92 -32.61 -10.91 -35.02
C GLY A 92 -34.06 -10.42 -35.14
N GLU A 93 -35.00 -11.29 -34.76
CA GLU A 93 -36.44 -11.02 -34.61
C GLU A 93 -36.77 -10.19 -33.34
N SER A 94 -35.93 -9.21 -33.00
CA SER A 94 -36.14 -8.32 -31.85
C SER A 94 -37.04 -7.13 -32.21
N SER A 95 -37.74 -6.58 -31.22
CA SER A 95 -38.60 -5.41 -31.41
C SER A 95 -37.78 -4.16 -31.78
N ALA A 96 -38.41 -3.16 -32.41
CA ALA A 96 -37.72 -1.90 -32.75
C ALA A 96 -37.16 -1.18 -31.51
N GLU A 97 -37.79 -1.37 -30.35
CA GLU A 97 -37.34 -0.84 -29.07
C GLU A 97 -36.10 -1.58 -28.56
N GLU A 98 -36.09 -2.91 -28.58
CA GLU A 98 -34.92 -3.71 -28.21
C GLU A 98 -33.72 -3.42 -29.12
N LYS A 99 -33.93 -3.24 -30.43
CA LYS A 99 -32.86 -2.87 -31.37
C LYS A 99 -32.23 -1.52 -31.01
N TYR A 100 -33.04 -0.54 -30.61
CA TYR A 100 -32.55 0.74 -30.13
C TYR A 100 -31.76 0.59 -28.82
N GLN A 101 -32.29 -0.16 -27.85
CA GLN A 101 -31.62 -0.40 -26.57
C GLN A 101 -30.28 -1.12 -26.73
N MET A 102 -30.20 -2.12 -27.62
CA MET A 102 -28.97 -2.83 -27.97
C MET A 102 -27.97 -1.88 -28.63
N PHE A 103 -28.41 -1.09 -29.60
CA PHE A 103 -27.56 -0.09 -30.26
C PHE A 103 -26.97 0.90 -29.25
N MET A 104 -27.80 1.46 -28.37
CA MET A 104 -27.34 2.39 -27.34
C MET A 104 -26.40 1.74 -26.33
N ARG A 105 -26.59 0.45 -26.00
CA ARG A 105 -25.68 -0.31 -25.14
C ARG A 105 -24.31 -0.53 -25.81
N HIS A 106 -24.25 -0.80 -27.12
CA HIS A 106 -22.97 -0.84 -27.84
C HIS A 106 -22.26 0.51 -27.82
N ARG A 107 -22.98 1.62 -28.02
CA ARG A 107 -22.39 2.97 -27.93
C ARG A 107 -21.94 3.33 -26.53
N TYR A 108 -22.64 2.88 -25.49
CA TYR A 108 -22.18 2.98 -24.12
C TYR A 108 -20.86 2.24 -23.90
N ASN A 109 -20.74 0.99 -24.35
CA ASN A 109 -19.48 0.23 -24.24
C ASN A 109 -18.33 0.91 -25.01
N SER A 110 -18.59 1.42 -26.22
CA SER A 110 -17.60 2.22 -26.97
C SER A 110 -17.17 3.47 -26.21
N CYS A 111 -18.10 4.17 -25.55
CA CYS A 111 -17.79 5.33 -24.71
C CYS A 111 -16.90 4.94 -23.52
N VAL A 112 -17.22 3.84 -22.83
CA VAL A 112 -16.40 3.30 -21.73
C VAL A 112 -14.98 2.95 -22.21
N GLU A 113 -14.84 2.30 -23.36
CA GLU A 113 -13.54 1.97 -23.94
C GLU A 113 -12.70 3.23 -24.24
N LEU A 114 -13.29 4.25 -24.87
CA LEU A 114 -12.62 5.52 -25.14
C LEU A 114 -12.19 6.23 -23.84
N LEU A 115 -13.06 6.26 -22.82
CA LEU A 115 -12.73 6.84 -21.53
C LEU A 115 -11.60 6.07 -20.83
N LEU A 116 -11.55 4.74 -20.95
CA LEU A 116 -10.45 3.91 -20.43
C LEU A 116 -9.13 4.18 -21.15
N GLU A 117 -9.16 4.48 -22.45
CA GLU A 117 -7.98 4.91 -23.20
C GLU A 117 -7.49 6.29 -22.77
N HIS A 118 -8.41 7.22 -22.49
CA HIS A 118 -8.08 8.56 -21.97
C HIS A 118 -7.40 8.54 -20.59
N LEU A 119 -7.51 7.46 -19.81
CA LEU A 119 -6.72 7.29 -18.59
C LEU A 119 -5.21 7.20 -18.86
N SER A 120 -4.81 6.92 -20.10
CA SER A 120 -3.41 6.92 -20.55
C SER A 120 -3.02 8.14 -21.37
N HIS A 121 -3.86 9.18 -21.42
CA HIS A 121 -3.63 10.40 -22.17
C HIS A 121 -2.48 11.24 -21.57
N ASP A 122 -1.78 12.05 -22.37
CA ASP A 122 -0.63 12.84 -21.91
C ASP A 122 -1.02 13.97 -20.93
N LEU A 123 -2.23 14.50 -21.06
CA LEU A 123 -2.76 15.58 -20.22
C LEU A 123 -3.52 15.04 -19.01
N HIS A 124 -3.07 15.42 -17.80
CA HIS A 124 -3.69 15.03 -16.54
C HIS A 124 -5.15 15.47 -16.40
N GLY A 125 -5.52 16.66 -16.90
CA GLY A 125 -6.92 17.14 -16.85
C GLY A 125 -7.89 16.22 -17.59
N VAL A 126 -7.44 15.63 -18.70
CA VAL A 126 -8.22 14.64 -19.47
C VAL A 126 -8.32 13.31 -18.70
N GLN A 127 -7.22 12.83 -18.13
CA GLN A 127 -7.22 11.61 -17.31
C GLN A 127 -8.18 11.72 -16.11
N GLU A 128 -8.15 12.86 -15.40
CA GLU A 128 -8.99 13.10 -14.23
C GLU A 128 -10.48 13.14 -14.60
N THR A 129 -10.84 13.87 -15.66
CA THR A 129 -12.23 13.98 -16.11
C THR A 129 -12.77 12.63 -16.58
N ALA A 130 -11.96 11.86 -17.32
CA ALA A 130 -12.31 10.50 -17.73
C ALA A 130 -12.52 9.56 -16.53
N LEU A 131 -11.61 9.59 -15.55
CA LEU A 131 -11.72 8.80 -14.32
C LEU A 131 -13.00 9.11 -13.55
N CYS A 132 -13.30 10.40 -13.35
CA CYS A 132 -14.52 10.82 -12.66
C CYS A 132 -15.77 10.36 -13.41
N CYS A 133 -15.77 10.39 -14.75
CA CYS A 133 -16.89 9.91 -15.55
C CYS A 133 -17.07 8.40 -15.46
N LEU A 134 -15.98 7.62 -15.51
CA LEU A 134 -16.02 6.17 -15.36
C LEU A 134 -16.57 5.76 -13.99
N MET A 135 -16.20 6.47 -12.92
CA MET A 135 -16.75 6.21 -11.59
C MET A 135 -18.22 6.62 -11.46
N LYS A 136 -18.66 7.68 -12.14
CA LYS A 136 -20.10 8.01 -12.25
C LYS A 136 -20.88 6.93 -12.98
N PHE A 137 -20.31 6.38 -14.05
CA PHE A 137 -20.87 5.24 -14.75
C PHE A 137 -20.97 4.01 -13.85
N ALA A 138 -19.91 3.67 -13.11
CA ALA A 138 -19.95 2.59 -12.13
C ALA A 138 -21.06 2.80 -11.07
N ALA A 139 -21.19 4.01 -10.53
CA ALA A 139 -22.26 4.32 -9.58
C ALA A 139 -23.66 4.18 -10.22
N ALA A 140 -23.82 4.59 -11.48
CA ALA A 140 -25.08 4.47 -12.22
C ALA A 140 -25.42 3.01 -12.55
N GLU A 141 -24.45 2.20 -13.02
CA GLU A 141 -24.63 0.76 -13.25
C GLU A 141 -24.94 0.01 -11.94
N GLY A 142 -24.37 0.44 -10.82
CA GLY A 142 -24.68 -0.14 -9.51
C GLY A 142 -26.14 0.10 -9.07
N LYS A 143 -26.69 1.27 -9.37
CA LYS A 143 -28.10 1.63 -9.10
C LYS A 143 -29.08 1.05 -10.12
N HIS A 144 -28.66 0.97 -11.37
CA HIS A 144 -29.45 0.51 -12.50
C HIS A 144 -28.68 -0.58 -13.25
N PRO A 145 -28.71 -1.83 -12.74
CA PRO A 145 -27.91 -2.92 -13.28
C PRO A 145 -28.32 -3.26 -14.70
N LEU A 146 -27.33 -3.57 -15.53
CA LEU A 146 -27.51 -3.89 -16.94
C LEU A 146 -27.57 -5.39 -17.21
N GLU A 147 -27.37 -6.20 -16.19
CA GLU A 147 -27.57 -7.63 -16.22
C GLU A 147 -28.61 -8.01 -15.18
N ASP A 148 -29.58 -8.83 -15.58
CA ASP A 148 -30.54 -9.45 -14.68
C ASP A 148 -29.82 -10.60 -13.97
N LEU A 149 -29.03 -10.24 -12.95
CA LEU A 149 -28.23 -11.19 -12.18
C LEU A 149 -29.13 -11.81 -11.11
N ASP A 150 -29.28 -13.14 -11.16
CA ASP A 150 -29.90 -13.90 -10.09
C ASP A 150 -29.29 -13.47 -8.74
N TRP A 151 -30.15 -12.92 -7.87
CA TRP A 151 -29.85 -12.32 -6.57
C TRP A 151 -29.18 -13.25 -5.55
N THR A 152 -28.76 -14.44 -5.96
CA THR A 152 -28.24 -15.51 -5.11
C THR A 152 -26.72 -15.45 -4.93
N GLU A 153 -25.96 -14.93 -5.91
CA GLU A 153 -24.48 -14.97 -5.84
C GLU A 153 -23.76 -13.66 -6.25
N HIS A 154 -24.44 -12.74 -6.94
CA HIS A 154 -23.85 -11.52 -7.46
C HIS A 154 -24.70 -10.29 -7.14
N TYR A 155 -24.38 -9.68 -5.99
CA TYR A 155 -24.77 -8.31 -5.67
C TYR A 155 -24.38 -7.36 -6.81
N SER A 156 -25.32 -6.51 -7.25
CA SER A 156 -25.24 -5.63 -8.42
C SER A 156 -24.16 -4.56 -8.31
N PHE A 157 -22.90 -4.98 -8.48
CA PHE A 157 -21.74 -4.10 -8.47
C PHE A 157 -21.02 -4.24 -9.83
N PRO A 158 -20.64 -3.13 -10.48
CA PRO A 158 -19.98 -3.14 -11.80
C PRO A 158 -18.51 -3.57 -11.71
N ARG A 159 -18.30 -4.87 -11.44
CA ARG A 159 -16.97 -5.44 -11.21
C ARG A 159 -16.08 -5.34 -12.43
N GLU A 160 -16.61 -5.57 -13.62
CA GLU A 160 -15.83 -5.56 -14.87
C GLU A 160 -15.34 -4.16 -15.22
N LEU A 161 -16.21 -3.15 -15.08
CA LEU A 161 -15.85 -1.75 -15.27
C LEU A 161 -14.77 -1.32 -14.27
N LEU A 162 -14.98 -1.61 -12.98
CA LEU A 162 -13.99 -1.26 -11.94
C LEU A 162 -12.67 -2.00 -12.15
N GLN A 163 -12.70 -3.28 -12.54
CA GLN A 163 -11.50 -4.05 -12.87
C GLN A 163 -10.74 -3.40 -14.04
N SER A 164 -11.47 -2.96 -15.07
CA SER A 164 -10.87 -2.28 -16.23
C SER A 164 -10.22 -0.94 -15.84
N VAL A 165 -10.87 -0.17 -14.96
CA VAL A 165 -10.28 1.07 -14.40
C VAL A 165 -9.01 0.76 -13.63
N VAL A 166 -9.03 -0.21 -12.71
CA VAL A 166 -7.86 -0.62 -11.92
C VAL A 166 -6.73 -1.11 -12.83
N ASP A 167 -7.04 -1.89 -13.87
CA ASP A 167 -6.05 -2.38 -14.84
C ASP A 167 -5.33 -1.23 -15.58
N ARG A 168 -6.04 -0.14 -15.88
CA ARG A 168 -5.46 1.07 -16.50
C ARG A 168 -4.67 1.91 -15.50
N LEU A 169 -5.13 2.02 -14.25
CA LEU A 169 -4.38 2.67 -13.18
C LEU A 169 -3.05 1.96 -12.91
N LEU A 170 -3.04 0.63 -12.97
CA LEU A 170 -1.86 -0.22 -12.80
C LEU A 170 -1.09 -0.41 -14.12
N SER A 171 -0.81 0.70 -14.81
CA SER A 171 -0.03 0.69 -16.05
C SER A 171 1.38 0.14 -15.82
N LYS A 172 1.93 -0.51 -16.86
CA LYS A 172 3.30 -1.05 -16.85
C LYS A 172 4.33 -0.03 -17.31
N THR A 173 3.91 0.99 -18.05
CA THR A 173 4.77 1.92 -18.78
C THR A 173 4.76 3.32 -18.19
N THR A 174 3.64 3.72 -17.58
CA THR A 174 3.39 5.10 -17.15
C THR A 174 3.26 5.16 -15.64
N ASP A 175 3.88 6.15 -15.00
CA ASP A 175 3.66 6.41 -13.56
C ASP A 175 2.33 7.14 -13.38
N ASN A 176 1.39 6.49 -12.68
CA ASN A 176 0.03 6.98 -12.49
C ASN A 176 -0.19 7.51 -11.07
N SER A 177 0.87 7.91 -10.37
CA SER A 177 0.82 8.32 -8.96
C SER A 177 -0.19 9.45 -8.69
N LEU A 178 -0.27 10.46 -9.56
CA LEU A 178 -1.23 11.57 -9.45
C LEU A 178 -2.68 11.09 -9.65
N LEU A 179 -2.92 10.27 -10.68
CA LEU A 179 -4.25 9.73 -10.97
C LEU A 179 -4.73 8.79 -9.86
N ILE A 180 -3.83 7.99 -9.28
CA ILE A 180 -4.09 7.15 -8.11
C ILE A 180 -4.43 8.01 -6.88
N SER A 181 -3.76 9.16 -6.71
CA SER A 181 -4.12 10.10 -5.64
C SER A 181 -5.51 10.68 -5.83
N ARG A 182 -5.93 10.97 -7.07
CA ARG A 182 -7.31 11.40 -7.36
C ARG A 182 -8.30 10.27 -7.08
N PHE A 183 -7.94 9.04 -7.43
CA PHE A 183 -8.77 7.85 -7.22
C PHE A 183 -9.00 7.52 -5.74
N GLN A 184 -8.14 8.01 -4.84
CA GLN A 184 -8.24 7.77 -3.40
C GLN A 184 -9.58 8.20 -2.80
N GLU A 185 -10.22 9.25 -3.31
CA GLU A 185 -11.56 9.68 -2.87
C GLU A 185 -12.58 8.53 -2.99
N PHE A 186 -12.48 7.74 -4.06
CA PHE A 186 -13.40 6.61 -4.27
C PHE A 186 -13.08 5.40 -3.38
N LEU A 187 -11.87 5.30 -2.83
CA LEU A 187 -11.50 4.26 -1.87
C LEU A 187 -12.10 4.50 -0.47
N GLU A 188 -12.68 5.68 -0.22
CA GLU A 188 -13.48 5.94 0.99
C GLU A 188 -14.78 5.11 1.00
N MET A 189 -15.27 4.69 -0.16
CA MET A 189 -16.43 3.79 -0.28
C MET A 189 -16.02 2.34 -0.04
N GLU A 190 -16.77 1.64 0.81
CA GLU A 190 -16.41 0.30 1.31
C GLU A 190 -16.49 -0.79 0.25
N ASP A 191 -17.55 -0.79 -0.54
CA ASP A 191 -17.73 -1.73 -1.65
C ASP A 191 -16.66 -1.55 -2.74
N VAL A 192 -16.38 -0.30 -3.13
CA VAL A 192 -15.30 0.03 -4.06
C VAL A 192 -13.97 -0.46 -3.51
N ARG A 193 -13.64 -0.16 -2.26
CA ARG A 193 -12.40 -0.63 -1.61
C ARG A 193 -12.27 -2.15 -1.66
N TYR A 194 -13.32 -2.88 -1.29
CA TYR A 194 -13.35 -4.34 -1.30
C TYR A 194 -13.05 -4.93 -2.70
N TYR A 195 -13.72 -4.41 -3.72
CA TYR A 195 -13.56 -4.90 -5.09
C TYR A 195 -12.24 -4.45 -5.72
N VAL A 196 -11.76 -3.24 -5.43
CA VAL A 196 -10.43 -2.78 -5.86
C VAL A 196 -9.34 -3.70 -5.31
N MET A 197 -9.37 -4.07 -4.03
CA MET A 197 -8.38 -4.99 -3.47
C MET A 197 -8.36 -6.35 -4.18
N SER A 198 -9.55 -6.85 -4.55
CA SER A 198 -9.68 -8.10 -5.31
C SER A 198 -9.10 -7.96 -6.72
N SER A 199 -9.42 -6.85 -7.42
CA SER A 199 -8.90 -6.54 -8.75
C SER A 199 -7.37 -6.37 -8.76
N ILE A 200 -6.79 -5.70 -7.76
CA ILE A 200 -5.33 -5.56 -7.61
C ILE A 200 -4.69 -6.95 -7.52
N ARG A 201 -5.21 -7.82 -6.66
CA ARG A 201 -4.67 -9.19 -6.49
C ARG A 201 -4.67 -9.97 -7.79
N GLU A 202 -5.79 -9.93 -8.52
CA GLU A 202 -5.90 -10.61 -9.82
C GLU A 202 -4.96 -10.02 -10.86
N ASN A 203 -4.88 -8.69 -10.96
CA ASN A 203 -3.99 -8.01 -11.90
C ASN A 203 -2.52 -8.34 -11.62
N VAL A 204 -2.09 -8.24 -10.36
CA VAL A 204 -0.71 -8.57 -9.95
C VAL A 204 -0.39 -10.02 -10.29
N GLY A 205 -1.29 -10.97 -10.00
CA GLY A 205 -1.12 -12.37 -10.42
C GLY A 205 -0.96 -12.50 -11.93
N LYS A 206 -1.93 -11.99 -12.70
CA LYS A 206 -1.94 -12.03 -14.18
C LYS A 206 -0.67 -11.41 -14.78
N VAL A 207 -0.23 -10.25 -14.30
CA VAL A 207 0.91 -9.50 -14.87
C VAL A 207 2.24 -10.10 -14.46
N MET A 208 2.42 -10.45 -13.18
CA MET A 208 3.70 -10.95 -12.69
C MET A 208 3.94 -12.39 -13.13
N ASP A 209 2.92 -13.26 -13.15
CA ASP A 209 3.07 -14.64 -13.63
C ASP A 209 3.40 -14.66 -15.14
N LYS A 210 2.75 -13.81 -15.95
CA LYS A 210 3.06 -13.67 -17.39
C LYS A 210 4.51 -13.21 -17.63
N ASN A 211 5.04 -12.36 -16.76
CA ASN A 211 6.41 -11.85 -16.84
C ASN A 211 7.42 -12.69 -16.04
N LYS A 212 7.06 -13.92 -15.62
CA LYS A 212 7.92 -14.84 -14.84
C LYS A 212 8.49 -14.21 -13.56
N GLY A 213 7.77 -13.30 -12.94
CA GLY A 213 8.20 -12.59 -11.73
C GLY A 213 9.35 -11.60 -11.95
N ALA A 214 9.59 -11.15 -13.19
CA ALA A 214 10.58 -10.13 -13.48
C ALA A 214 10.28 -8.80 -12.76
N LEU A 215 11.33 -8.02 -12.49
CA LEU A 215 11.19 -6.69 -11.90
C LEU A 215 10.55 -5.74 -12.91
N LEU A 216 9.41 -5.15 -12.52
CA LEU A 216 8.70 -4.14 -13.28
C LEU A 216 8.53 -2.90 -12.40
N PRO A 217 9.55 -2.04 -12.27
CA PRO A 217 9.58 -0.99 -11.26
C PRO A 217 8.40 -0.01 -11.33
N ILE A 218 7.99 0.38 -12.53
CA ILE A 218 6.86 1.32 -12.74
C ILE A 218 5.54 0.67 -12.32
N PHE A 219 5.26 -0.53 -12.83
CA PHE A 219 4.08 -1.32 -12.44
C PHE A 219 4.03 -1.54 -10.92
N GLN A 220 5.11 -2.02 -10.33
CA GLN A 220 5.20 -2.27 -8.89
C GLN A 220 5.05 -0.98 -8.09
N ASN A 221 5.51 0.17 -8.60
CA ASN A 221 5.33 1.47 -7.96
C ASN A 221 3.86 1.91 -7.98
N ASN A 222 3.18 1.77 -9.11
CA ASN A 222 1.75 2.04 -9.23
C ASN A 222 0.93 1.14 -8.28
N VAL A 223 1.22 -0.16 -8.26
CA VAL A 223 0.58 -1.13 -7.35
C VAL A 223 0.82 -0.75 -5.89
N PHE A 224 2.07 -0.49 -5.50
CA PHE A 224 2.40 -0.11 -4.14
C PHE A 224 1.73 1.20 -3.71
N THR A 225 1.66 2.19 -4.61
CA THR A 225 1.02 3.48 -4.35
C THR A 225 -0.47 3.29 -4.12
N LEU A 226 -1.16 2.52 -4.98
CA LEU A 226 -2.58 2.23 -4.83
C LEU A 226 -2.86 1.43 -3.55
N MET A 227 -2.06 0.39 -3.26
CA MET A 227 -2.20 -0.40 -2.03
C MET A 227 -1.95 0.40 -0.75
N SER A 228 -1.01 1.35 -0.77
CA SER A 228 -0.69 2.19 0.40
C SER A 228 -1.79 3.21 0.71
N ASN A 229 -2.62 3.56 -0.27
CA ASN A 229 -3.74 4.48 -0.09
C ASN A 229 -4.99 3.79 0.49
N ILE A 230 -5.00 2.45 0.60
CA ILE A 230 -6.12 1.69 1.16
C ILE A 230 -6.03 1.68 2.68
N SER A 231 -6.94 2.39 3.34
CA SER A 231 -7.15 2.33 4.79
C SER A 231 -8.27 1.37 5.13
N ILE A 232 -8.05 0.47 6.09
CA ILE A 232 -9.09 -0.44 6.59
C ILE A 232 -9.66 0.09 7.90
N PRO A 233 -10.99 0.13 8.06
CA PRO A 233 -11.61 0.61 9.28
C PRO A 233 -11.27 -0.34 10.44
N SER A 234 -11.17 0.22 11.63
CA SER A 234 -10.83 -0.58 12.82
C SER A 234 -12.06 -1.27 13.39
N GLN A 235 -13.24 -0.68 13.19
CA GLN A 235 -14.51 -1.14 13.75
C GLN A 235 -15.56 -1.36 12.65
N GLU A 236 -16.45 -2.33 12.85
CA GLU A 236 -17.54 -2.60 11.91
C GLU A 236 -18.53 -1.43 11.81
N SER A 237 -18.70 -0.66 12.89
CA SER A 237 -19.56 0.53 12.92
C SER A 237 -19.11 1.66 12.00
N GLU A 238 -17.86 1.62 11.51
CA GLU A 238 -17.32 2.61 10.57
C GLU A 238 -17.76 2.31 9.12
N LEU A 239 -18.25 1.10 8.84
CA LEU A 239 -18.72 0.66 7.51
C LEU A 239 -20.08 1.28 7.18
N THR A 240 -20.07 2.54 6.75
CA THR A 240 -21.29 3.33 6.51
C THR A 240 -21.39 3.87 5.09
N ASN A 241 -20.25 4.08 4.42
CA ASN A 241 -20.20 4.70 3.11
C ASN A 241 -20.11 3.64 2.01
N PHE A 242 -21.22 3.36 1.33
CA PHE A 242 -21.30 2.43 0.20
C PHE A 242 -21.67 3.17 -1.09
N MET A 243 -21.03 2.82 -2.20
CA MET A 243 -21.38 3.35 -3.52
C MET A 243 -22.75 2.85 -3.97
N VAL A 244 -23.03 1.57 -3.72
CA VAL A 244 -24.30 0.91 -4.05
C VAL A 244 -25.07 0.64 -2.75
N GLN A 245 -26.27 1.21 -2.65
CA GLN A 245 -27.19 0.93 -1.54
C GLN A 245 -27.96 -0.35 -1.84
N GLN A 246 -28.00 -1.28 -0.88
CA GLN A 246 -28.72 -2.55 -1.00
C GLN A 246 -29.78 -2.65 0.09
N GLU A 247 -31.01 -2.96 -0.33
CA GLU A 247 -32.17 -3.06 0.55
C GLU A 247 -32.36 -4.48 1.12
N ASP A 248 -31.85 -5.53 0.43
CA ASP A 248 -32.07 -6.94 0.78
C ASP A 248 -30.77 -7.72 1.11
N LYS A 249 -30.85 -8.65 2.07
CA LYS A 249 -29.81 -9.65 2.43
C LYS A 249 -28.41 -9.09 2.67
N HIS A 250 -28.31 -8.00 3.41
CA HIS A 250 -27.04 -7.41 3.84
C HIS A 250 -26.14 -8.40 4.61
N GLU A 251 -26.73 -9.40 5.27
CA GLU A 251 -25.99 -10.44 6.01
C GLU A 251 -25.13 -11.35 5.13
N ASP A 252 -25.46 -11.55 3.85
CA ASP A 252 -24.66 -12.39 2.93
C ASP A 252 -23.65 -11.56 2.12
N TRP A 253 -23.72 -10.23 2.22
CA TRP A 253 -22.90 -9.33 1.44
C TRP A 253 -21.48 -9.26 1.98
N LYS A 254 -20.56 -9.96 1.31
CA LYS A 254 -19.13 -10.01 1.72
C LYS A 254 -18.48 -8.63 1.82
N ALA A 255 -18.84 -7.69 0.94
CA ALA A 255 -18.27 -6.35 0.97
C ALA A 255 -18.75 -5.51 2.17
N ALA A 256 -19.81 -5.92 2.85
CA ALA A 256 -20.26 -5.29 4.09
C ALA A 256 -19.64 -5.90 5.37
N LYS A 257 -18.83 -6.96 5.24
CA LYS A 257 -18.23 -7.66 6.39
C LYS A 257 -16.77 -7.26 6.58
N LEU A 258 -16.44 -6.64 7.71
CA LEU A 258 -15.06 -6.22 8.02
C LEU A 258 -14.07 -7.39 7.98
N ASN A 259 -14.46 -8.57 8.46
CA ASN A 259 -13.61 -9.76 8.40
C ASN A 259 -13.26 -10.17 6.96
N GLU A 260 -14.19 -10.01 6.00
CA GLU A 260 -13.90 -10.30 4.60
C GLU A 260 -12.97 -9.24 3.99
N HIS A 261 -13.10 -7.97 4.36
CA HIS A 261 -12.13 -6.92 4.00
C HIS A 261 -10.71 -7.26 4.48
N LYS A 262 -10.56 -7.64 5.76
CA LYS A 262 -9.26 -8.05 6.32
C LYS A 262 -8.66 -9.26 5.58
N ARG A 263 -9.50 -10.22 5.18
CA ARG A 263 -9.07 -11.42 4.40
C ARG A 263 -8.62 -11.05 2.99
N VAL A 264 -9.35 -10.17 2.30
CA VAL A 264 -8.98 -9.73 0.96
C VAL A 264 -7.72 -8.88 0.99
N PHE A 265 -7.58 -8.00 1.97
CA PHE A 265 -6.38 -7.19 2.19
C PHE A 265 -5.13 -8.04 2.44
N GLU A 266 -5.24 -9.02 3.33
CA GLU A 266 -4.17 -9.99 3.58
C GLU A 266 -3.76 -10.70 2.29
N ARG A 267 -4.73 -11.24 1.53
CA ARG A 267 -4.45 -11.95 0.27
C ARG A 267 -3.84 -11.03 -0.80
N MET A 268 -4.23 -9.77 -0.84
CA MET A 268 -3.67 -8.76 -1.73
C MET A 268 -2.20 -8.51 -1.39
N TRP A 269 -1.89 -8.21 -0.12
CA TRP A 269 -0.51 -7.99 0.33
C TRP A 269 0.37 -9.23 0.13
N LEU A 270 -0.08 -10.42 0.55
CA LEU A 270 0.68 -11.66 0.34
C LEU A 270 0.90 -11.95 -1.15
N GLY A 271 -0.11 -11.70 -1.98
CA GLY A 271 -0.01 -11.83 -3.44
C GLY A 271 1.04 -10.91 -4.06
N PHE A 272 1.19 -9.69 -3.54
CA PHE A 272 2.20 -8.75 -3.98
C PHE A 272 3.61 -9.09 -3.46
N LEU A 273 3.73 -9.41 -2.17
CA LEU A 273 5.00 -9.72 -1.50
C LEU A 273 5.62 -11.06 -1.94
N LYS A 274 4.85 -11.93 -2.59
CA LYS A 274 5.34 -13.17 -3.21
C LYS A 274 6.42 -12.91 -4.27
N TYR A 275 6.37 -11.77 -4.97
CA TYR A 275 7.29 -11.46 -6.06
C TYR A 275 8.50 -10.67 -5.58
N LYS A 276 9.59 -10.69 -6.37
CA LYS A 276 10.78 -9.92 -6.07
C LYS A 276 10.48 -8.42 -6.15
N LEU A 277 10.86 -7.67 -5.12
CA LEU A 277 10.62 -6.23 -5.02
C LEU A 277 11.93 -5.43 -5.15
N PRO A 278 11.89 -4.20 -5.68
CA PRO A 278 13.02 -3.27 -5.63
C PRO A 278 13.41 -2.95 -4.18
N SER A 279 14.71 -2.79 -3.91
CA SER A 279 15.23 -2.58 -2.55
C SER A 279 14.64 -1.37 -1.83
N ASN A 280 14.39 -0.28 -2.55
CA ASN A 280 13.78 0.94 -2.00
C ASN A 280 12.32 0.70 -1.56
N MET A 281 11.56 -0.05 -2.35
CA MET A 281 10.18 -0.41 -2.05
C MET A 281 10.11 -1.38 -0.87
N TYR A 282 11.01 -2.36 -0.83
CA TYR A 282 11.13 -3.31 0.27
C TYR A 282 11.31 -2.59 1.62
N LYS A 283 12.21 -1.59 1.68
CA LYS A 283 12.40 -0.75 2.87
C LYS A 283 11.14 0.06 3.24
N LYS A 284 10.46 0.67 2.25
CA LYS A 284 9.23 1.43 2.49
C LYS A 284 8.14 0.55 3.11
N ILE A 285 7.95 -0.67 2.59
CA ILE A 285 6.99 -1.64 3.12
C ILE A 285 7.32 -1.98 4.57
N LEU A 286 8.57 -2.34 4.88
CA LEU A 286 8.96 -2.72 6.24
C LEU A 286 8.80 -1.58 7.26
N VAL A 287 8.91 -0.32 6.83
CA VAL A 287 8.69 0.84 7.71
C VAL A 287 7.24 0.91 8.19
N ILE A 288 6.27 0.73 7.27
CA ILE A 288 4.83 0.84 7.55
C ILE A 288 4.19 -0.48 8.02
N LEU A 289 4.87 -1.62 7.82
CA LEU A 289 4.32 -2.96 8.03
C LEU A 289 3.65 -3.15 9.40
N HIS A 290 4.33 -2.76 10.48
CA HIS A 290 3.86 -2.97 11.84
C HIS A 290 2.62 -2.14 12.24
N ASP A 291 2.44 -0.96 11.67
CA ASP A 291 1.39 -0.01 12.07
C ASP A 291 0.21 -0.03 11.10
N SER A 292 0.47 -0.15 9.80
CA SER A 292 -0.54 0.04 8.75
C SER A 292 -0.92 -1.24 8.02
N ILE A 293 -0.16 -2.33 8.17
CA ILE A 293 -0.41 -3.58 7.43
C ILE A 293 -0.82 -4.70 8.39
N LEU A 294 0.02 -5.05 9.37
CA LEU A 294 -0.23 -6.19 10.27
C LEU A 294 -1.56 -6.06 11.06
N PRO A 295 -1.95 -4.89 11.61
CA PRO A 295 -3.20 -4.79 12.39
C PRO A 295 -4.48 -5.07 11.59
N HIS A 296 -4.41 -4.92 10.26
CA HIS A 296 -5.55 -5.06 9.37
C HIS A 296 -5.58 -6.41 8.63
N MET A 297 -4.63 -7.31 8.91
CA MET A 297 -4.64 -8.68 8.38
C MET A 297 -5.54 -9.59 9.22
N SER A 298 -6.17 -10.58 8.58
CA SER A 298 -7.00 -11.55 9.29
C SER A 298 -6.17 -12.55 10.12
N LYS A 299 -4.99 -12.93 9.60
CA LYS A 299 -4.00 -13.84 10.18
C LYS A 299 -2.60 -13.27 9.92
N PRO A 300 -2.13 -12.32 10.75
CA PRO A 300 -0.83 -11.66 10.57
C PRO A 300 0.37 -12.63 10.60
N THR A 301 0.21 -13.81 11.22
CA THR A 301 1.25 -14.86 11.31
C THR A 301 1.73 -15.36 9.95
N LEU A 302 0.94 -15.23 8.88
CA LEU A 302 1.37 -15.57 7.52
C LEU A 302 2.53 -14.70 6.99
N MET A 303 2.80 -13.57 7.65
CA MET A 303 3.92 -12.69 7.31
C MET A 303 5.28 -13.20 7.84
N ILE A 304 5.30 -14.29 8.64
CA ILE A 304 6.54 -14.80 9.25
C ILE A 304 7.60 -15.13 8.21
N ASP A 305 7.25 -15.81 7.11
CA ASP A 305 8.22 -16.24 6.10
C ASP A 305 8.86 -15.03 5.41
N PHE A 306 8.04 -14.04 5.07
CA PHE A 306 8.50 -12.77 4.50
C PHE A 306 9.43 -12.01 5.46
N LEU A 307 9.03 -11.89 6.73
CA LEU A 307 9.80 -11.20 7.75
C LEU A 307 11.10 -11.93 8.11
N THR A 308 11.08 -13.25 8.11
CA THR A 308 12.26 -14.09 8.35
C THR A 308 13.26 -13.91 7.21
N ALA A 309 12.80 -13.98 5.96
CA ALA A 309 13.64 -13.69 4.80
C ALA A 309 14.19 -12.26 4.85
N ALA A 310 13.36 -11.26 5.19
CA ALA A 310 13.79 -9.87 5.35
C ALA A 310 14.88 -9.73 6.43
N TYR A 311 14.71 -10.47 7.52
CA TYR A 311 15.62 -10.47 8.65
C TYR A 311 16.97 -11.10 8.33
N GLU A 312 17.01 -12.11 7.46
CA GLU A 312 18.25 -12.79 7.05
C GLU A 312 19.07 -12.02 6.01
N VAL A 313 18.50 -11.02 5.33
CA VAL A 313 19.23 -10.20 4.34
C VAL A 313 20.38 -9.38 4.97
N GLY A 314 20.25 -8.98 6.23
CA GLY A 314 21.25 -8.18 6.94
C GLY A 314 21.09 -6.66 6.76
N GLY A 315 21.83 -5.91 7.56
CA GLY A 315 21.91 -4.45 7.51
C GLY A 315 20.59 -3.74 7.84
N ALA A 316 20.29 -2.64 7.13
CA ALA A 316 19.13 -1.81 7.43
C ALA A 316 17.78 -2.53 7.24
N ILE A 317 17.72 -3.56 6.41
CA ILE A 317 16.49 -4.33 6.14
C ILE A 317 16.12 -5.19 7.34
N SER A 318 17.09 -5.90 7.93
CA SER A 318 16.86 -6.70 9.14
C SER A 318 16.40 -5.87 10.34
N LEU A 319 16.96 -4.67 10.49
CA LEU A 319 16.57 -3.74 11.55
C LEU A 319 15.11 -3.27 11.39
N LEU A 320 14.65 -3.07 10.16
CA LEU A 320 13.25 -2.72 9.90
C LEU A 320 12.32 -3.91 10.12
N ALA A 321 12.70 -5.10 9.64
CA ALA A 321 11.95 -6.35 9.82
C ALA A 321 11.75 -6.72 11.29
N LEU A 322 12.71 -6.38 12.16
CA LEU A 322 12.62 -6.63 13.61
C LEU A 322 11.35 -6.06 14.25
N ASN A 323 10.80 -4.95 13.73
CA ASN A 323 9.54 -4.40 14.24
C ASN A 323 8.34 -5.29 13.92
N GLY A 324 8.27 -5.79 12.69
CA GLY A 324 7.20 -6.71 12.30
C GLY A 324 7.29 -8.01 13.09
N LEU A 325 8.52 -8.54 13.27
CA LEU A 325 8.74 -9.71 14.13
C LEU A 325 8.35 -9.45 15.58
N PHE A 326 8.67 -8.28 16.14
CA PHE A 326 8.25 -7.90 17.49
C PHE A 326 6.72 -7.99 17.64
N VAL A 327 5.97 -7.41 16.70
CA VAL A 327 4.50 -7.46 16.72
C VAL A 327 4.00 -8.90 16.66
N LEU A 328 4.55 -9.74 15.78
CA LEU A 328 4.14 -11.14 15.69
C LEU A 328 4.47 -11.95 16.95
N ILE A 329 5.66 -11.76 17.53
CA ILE A 329 6.08 -12.45 18.76
C ILE A 329 5.20 -12.01 19.94
N HIS A 330 4.97 -10.70 20.09
CA HIS A 330 4.32 -10.15 21.28
C HIS A 330 2.79 -10.20 21.22
N GLN A 331 2.19 -9.87 20.07
CA GLN A 331 0.73 -9.78 19.93
C GLN A 331 0.10 -11.06 19.38
N HIS A 332 0.87 -11.87 18.64
CA HIS A 332 0.37 -13.11 18.04
C HIS A 332 1.07 -14.37 18.57
N ASN A 333 1.82 -14.25 19.68
CA ASN A 333 2.48 -15.35 20.39
C ASN A 333 3.31 -16.26 19.47
N LEU A 334 3.97 -15.65 18.49
CA LEU A 334 4.79 -16.37 17.53
C LEU A 334 6.14 -16.77 18.16
N ASP A 335 6.47 -18.05 18.14
CA ASP A 335 7.78 -18.53 18.55
C ASP A 335 8.78 -18.40 17.39
N TYR A 336 9.76 -17.50 17.55
CA TYR A 336 10.85 -17.34 16.60
C TYR A 336 12.13 -18.00 17.14
N PRO A 337 12.62 -19.09 16.51
CA PRO A 337 13.79 -19.82 17.00
C PRO A 337 15.04 -18.95 16.96
N ASP A 338 15.91 -19.13 17.97
CA ASP A 338 17.20 -18.43 18.10
C ASP A 338 17.11 -16.89 18.01
N PHE A 339 15.96 -16.32 18.37
CA PHE A 339 15.71 -14.88 18.30
C PHE A 339 16.84 -14.04 18.90
N TYR A 340 17.29 -14.39 20.11
CA TYR A 340 18.31 -13.62 20.81
C TYR A 340 19.72 -13.79 20.22
N LYS A 341 20.04 -14.96 19.65
CA LYS A 341 21.30 -15.18 18.94
C LYS A 341 21.35 -14.27 17.70
N LYS A 342 20.26 -14.27 16.94
CA LYS A 342 20.05 -13.40 15.78
C LYS A 342 20.10 -11.91 16.14
N LEU A 343 19.44 -11.50 17.23
CA LEU A 343 19.48 -10.11 17.73
C LEU A 343 20.89 -9.70 18.20
N TYR A 344 21.64 -10.63 18.79
CA TYR A 344 23.02 -10.41 19.22
C TYR A 344 23.94 -10.17 18.01
N ASN A 345 23.77 -10.94 16.94
CA ASN A 345 24.53 -10.78 15.70
C ASN A 345 24.22 -9.48 14.95
N LEU A 346 23.02 -8.92 15.11
CA LEU A 346 22.70 -7.60 14.56
C LEU A 346 23.49 -6.46 15.21
N LEU A 347 24.06 -6.66 16.40
CA LEU A 347 24.89 -5.64 17.07
C LEU A 347 26.29 -5.61 16.46
N GLU A 348 26.39 -4.88 15.36
CA GLU A 348 27.62 -4.56 14.65
C GLU A 348 27.94 -3.05 14.73
N PRO A 349 29.19 -2.63 14.47
CA PRO A 349 29.55 -1.21 14.43
C PRO A 349 28.67 -0.38 13.47
N SER A 350 28.20 -1.01 12.39
CA SER A 350 27.35 -0.40 11.37
C SER A 350 26.02 0.13 11.94
N VAL A 351 25.48 -0.49 13.00
CA VAL A 351 24.18 -0.14 13.61
C VAL A 351 24.11 1.32 14.05
N PHE A 352 25.21 1.88 14.54
CA PHE A 352 25.23 3.27 15.02
C PHE A 352 25.09 4.30 13.91
N HIS A 353 25.34 3.90 12.66
CA HIS A 353 25.30 4.78 11.49
C HIS A 353 24.02 4.63 10.67
N VAL A 354 23.14 3.67 11.00
CA VAL A 354 21.88 3.46 10.28
C VAL A 354 20.83 4.50 10.66
N LYS A 355 20.07 4.99 9.68
CA LYS A 355 18.96 5.95 9.86
C LYS A 355 17.95 5.53 10.93
N TYR A 356 17.68 4.23 11.06
CA TYR A 356 16.67 3.66 11.94
C TYR A 356 17.21 3.19 13.31
N ARG A 357 18.42 3.61 13.70
CA ARG A 357 19.09 3.17 14.95
C ARG A 357 18.26 3.40 16.21
N ALA A 358 17.56 4.52 16.33
CA ALA A 358 16.74 4.82 17.51
C ALA A 358 15.62 3.78 17.68
N ARG A 359 14.91 3.48 16.59
CA ARG A 359 13.85 2.46 16.58
C ARG A 359 14.41 1.10 16.97
N PHE A 360 15.57 0.71 16.42
CA PHE A 360 16.25 -0.53 16.80
C PHE A 360 16.58 -0.60 18.30
N PHE A 361 17.25 0.42 18.87
CA PHE A 361 17.63 0.40 20.28
C PHE A 361 16.42 0.43 21.22
N HIS A 362 15.31 1.07 20.81
CA HIS A 362 14.05 0.99 21.53
C HIS A 362 13.53 -0.45 21.61
N LEU A 363 13.43 -1.15 20.47
CA LEU A 363 13.00 -2.56 20.44
C LEU A 363 13.96 -3.46 21.21
N ALA A 364 15.27 -3.30 21.03
CA ALA A 364 16.27 -4.10 21.73
C ALA A 364 16.14 -3.94 23.25
N ASN A 365 15.92 -2.72 23.74
CA ASN A 365 15.69 -2.47 25.17
C ASN A 365 14.38 -3.12 25.66
N LEU A 366 13.33 -3.15 24.83
CA LEU A 366 12.08 -3.83 25.15
C LEU A 366 12.28 -5.36 25.22
N PHE A 367 12.94 -5.96 24.22
CA PHE A 367 13.27 -7.39 24.23
C PHE A 367 14.14 -7.81 25.40
N LEU A 368 15.10 -6.99 25.79
CA LEU A 368 16.01 -7.24 26.91
C LEU A 368 15.48 -6.73 28.27
N SER A 369 14.25 -6.23 28.31
CA SER A 369 13.57 -5.87 29.57
C SER A 369 12.85 -7.04 30.24
N SER A 370 12.71 -8.17 29.53
CA SER A 370 12.07 -9.37 30.07
C SER A 370 12.80 -9.91 31.30
N SER A 371 12.05 -10.21 32.36
CA SER A 371 12.56 -10.78 33.61
C SER A 371 13.02 -12.23 33.48
N HIS A 372 12.60 -12.94 32.42
CA HIS A 372 12.89 -14.36 32.21
C HIS A 372 14.19 -14.63 31.45
N LEU A 373 14.99 -13.59 31.18
CA LEU A 373 16.24 -13.75 30.46
C LEU A 373 17.34 -14.33 31.35
N PRO A 374 18.08 -15.33 30.86
CA PRO A 374 19.19 -15.88 31.61
C PRO A 374 20.33 -14.86 31.71
N VAL A 375 21.04 -14.90 32.83
CA VAL A 375 22.06 -13.90 33.18
C VAL A 375 23.20 -13.86 32.15
N TYR A 376 23.62 -15.02 31.62
CA TYR A 376 24.69 -15.08 30.60
C TYR A 376 24.34 -14.26 29.36
N LEU A 377 23.06 -14.27 28.96
CA LEU A 377 22.59 -13.59 27.77
C LEU A 377 22.66 -12.08 27.95
N VAL A 378 22.14 -11.59 29.08
CA VAL A 378 22.19 -10.16 29.41
C VAL A 378 23.63 -9.67 29.50
N ALA A 379 24.52 -10.47 30.10
CA ALA A 379 25.95 -10.16 30.16
C ALA A 379 26.61 -10.11 28.77
N ALA A 380 26.28 -11.03 27.87
CA ALA A 380 26.75 -11.03 26.48
C ALA A 380 26.36 -9.74 25.76
N PHE A 381 25.08 -9.36 25.83
CA PHE A 381 24.59 -8.12 25.23
C PHE A 381 25.25 -6.87 25.84
N ALA A 382 25.39 -6.81 27.16
CA ALA A 382 26.02 -5.68 27.84
C ALA A 382 27.49 -5.53 27.43
N LYS A 383 28.25 -6.63 27.39
CA LYS A 383 29.67 -6.62 27.02
C LYS A 383 29.88 -6.30 25.53
N ARG A 384 29.07 -6.85 24.62
CA ARG A 384 29.13 -6.51 23.19
C ARG A 384 28.83 -5.03 22.95
N LEU A 385 27.77 -4.51 23.56
CA LEU A 385 27.44 -3.09 23.49
C LEU A 385 28.57 -2.20 24.05
N ALA A 386 29.21 -2.61 25.14
CA ALA A 386 30.33 -1.87 25.72
C ALA A 386 31.56 -1.87 24.80
N ARG A 387 31.87 -2.99 24.14
CA ARG A 387 32.94 -3.07 23.13
C ARG A 387 32.64 -2.17 21.93
N LEU A 388 31.42 -2.25 21.40
CA LEU A 388 30.96 -1.43 20.29
C LEU A 388 30.93 0.07 20.62
N ALA A 389 30.68 0.42 21.89
CA ALA A 389 30.69 1.79 22.36
C ALA A 389 32.05 2.49 22.18
N LEU A 390 33.17 1.76 22.22
CA LEU A 390 34.50 2.35 22.03
C LEU A 390 34.68 3.01 20.65
N THR A 391 34.02 2.49 19.63
CA THR A 391 34.07 3.02 18.26
C THR A 391 32.83 3.83 17.89
N ALA A 392 31.88 3.99 18.82
CA ALA A 392 30.61 4.62 18.55
C ALA A 392 30.71 6.16 18.54
N PRO A 393 29.92 6.86 17.72
CA PRO A 393 29.84 8.32 17.78
C PRO A 393 29.21 8.80 19.11
N PRO A 394 29.50 10.02 19.57
CA PRO A 394 28.99 10.53 20.86
C PRO A 394 27.46 10.47 20.98
N THR A 395 26.76 10.74 19.88
CA THR A 395 25.29 10.67 19.84
C THR A 395 24.76 9.25 20.10
N ALA A 396 25.48 8.20 19.70
CA ALA A 396 25.12 6.83 20.00
C ALA A 396 25.46 6.45 21.45
N LEU A 397 26.58 6.95 22.00
CA LEU A 397 26.95 6.74 23.40
C LEU A 397 25.88 7.21 24.38
N LEU A 398 25.18 8.31 24.05
CA LEU A 398 24.06 8.83 24.85
C LEU A 398 22.91 7.83 24.99
N ILE A 399 22.75 6.89 24.05
CA ILE A 399 21.74 5.82 24.05
C ILE A 399 22.31 4.54 24.68
N VAL A 400 23.53 4.15 24.28
CA VAL A 400 24.13 2.87 24.64
C VAL A 400 24.49 2.81 26.13
N LEU A 401 25.05 3.87 26.70
CA LEU A 401 25.48 3.85 28.10
C LEU A 401 24.29 3.72 29.08
N PRO A 402 23.18 4.49 28.94
CA PRO A 402 21.98 4.25 29.74
C PRO A 402 21.37 2.87 29.51
N PHE A 403 21.46 2.33 28.29
CA PHE A 403 20.98 0.99 27.99
C PHE A 403 21.77 -0.05 28.79
N ILE A 404 23.11 -0.04 28.73
CA ILE A 404 23.96 -0.96 29.50
C ILE A 404 23.68 -0.82 31.00
N TYR A 405 23.59 0.42 31.50
CA TYR A 405 23.25 0.69 32.90
C TYR A 405 21.91 0.06 33.29
N ASN A 406 20.87 0.24 32.48
CA ASN A 406 19.54 -0.32 32.72
C ASN A 406 19.55 -1.86 32.71
N LEU A 407 20.33 -2.49 31.82
CA LEU A 407 20.50 -3.96 31.82
C LEU A 407 21.09 -4.46 33.13
N ILE A 408 22.21 -3.87 33.58
CA ILE A 408 22.87 -4.26 34.83
C ILE A 408 21.99 -3.95 36.05
N ARG A 409 21.22 -2.86 36.01
CA ARG A 409 20.30 -2.49 37.09
C ARG A 409 19.16 -3.50 37.23
N ARG A 410 18.60 -3.96 36.11
CA ARG A 410 17.52 -4.96 36.07
C ARG A 410 17.99 -6.36 36.44
N HIS A 411 19.25 -6.69 36.13
CA HIS A 411 19.83 -8.00 36.41
C HIS A 411 21.05 -7.86 37.35
N PRO A 412 20.85 -7.81 38.68
CA PRO A 412 21.92 -7.59 39.66
C PRO A 412 23.08 -8.59 39.57
N SER A 413 22.82 -9.82 39.11
CA SER A 413 23.86 -10.83 38.89
C SER A 413 24.91 -10.41 37.85
N CYS A 414 24.59 -9.48 36.94
CA CYS A 414 25.54 -8.89 36.00
C CYS A 414 26.48 -7.85 36.65
N ARG A 415 26.29 -7.49 37.93
CA ARG A 415 27.19 -6.54 38.63
C ARG A 415 28.61 -7.07 38.77
N VAL A 416 28.80 -8.37 38.65
CA VAL A 416 30.12 -9.03 38.58
C VAL A 416 30.98 -8.45 37.45
N LEU A 417 30.37 -7.93 36.38
CA LEU A 417 31.07 -7.26 35.29
C LEU A 417 31.69 -5.91 35.69
N ASN A 418 31.13 -5.24 36.70
CA ASN A 418 31.62 -3.96 37.22
C ASN A 418 32.62 -4.14 38.36
N HIS A 419 32.42 -5.16 39.19
CA HIS A 419 33.25 -5.41 40.36
C HIS A 419 33.40 -6.91 40.61
N LYS A 420 34.65 -7.39 40.55
CA LYS A 420 35.04 -8.75 40.92
C LYS A 420 35.88 -8.70 42.19
N PRO A 421 35.42 -9.29 43.30
CA PRO A 421 36.14 -9.25 44.57
C PRO A 421 37.34 -10.22 44.65
N THR A 422 37.49 -11.15 43.69
CA THR A 422 38.37 -12.33 43.83
C THR A 422 39.66 -12.27 42.99
N THR A 423 39.90 -11.22 42.20
CA THR A 423 41.01 -11.14 41.20
C THR A 423 42.25 -10.38 41.70
N GLU A 424 42.61 -10.51 42.97
CA GLU A 424 43.88 -9.95 43.46
C GLU A 424 45.06 -10.86 43.09
N GLY A 425 45.80 -10.53 42.02
CA GLY A 425 47.11 -11.11 41.70
C GLY A 425 47.18 -12.07 40.50
N GLU A 426 46.10 -12.30 39.75
CA GLU A 426 46.12 -13.12 38.53
C GLU A 426 46.42 -12.29 37.28
N VAL A 427 47.08 -12.91 36.28
CA VAL A 427 47.29 -12.31 34.95
C VAL A 427 45.92 -12.14 34.29
N LEU A 428 45.48 -10.89 34.19
CA LEU A 428 44.17 -10.50 33.67
C LEU A 428 44.15 -10.52 32.14
N GLU A 429 43.95 -11.70 31.56
CA GLU A 429 43.54 -11.82 30.15
C GLU A 429 42.00 -11.83 30.07
N ASP A 430 41.43 -11.01 29.18
CA ASP A 430 39.97 -10.91 29.01
C ASP A 430 39.44 -12.13 28.24
N PRO A 431 38.66 -13.04 28.85
CA PRO A 431 38.21 -14.27 28.20
C PRO A 431 37.09 -14.05 27.17
N TYR A 432 36.59 -12.82 27.02
CA TYR A 432 35.47 -12.51 26.15
C TYR A 432 35.81 -12.62 24.66
N LEU A 433 35.02 -13.41 23.93
CA LEU A 433 35.14 -13.59 22.48
C LEU A 433 34.13 -12.67 21.76
N MET A 434 34.65 -11.65 21.07
CA MET A 434 33.82 -10.69 20.34
C MET A 434 33.23 -11.27 19.04
N ASP A 435 34.01 -12.06 18.31
CA ASP A 435 33.61 -12.61 17.00
C ASP A 435 32.66 -13.81 17.13
N GLU A 436 32.40 -14.27 18.35
CA GLU A 436 31.48 -15.37 18.63
C GLU A 436 30.03 -14.96 18.34
N GLU A 437 29.31 -15.79 17.58
CA GLU A 437 27.92 -15.53 17.20
C GLU A 437 26.94 -15.98 18.27
N ASP A 438 27.29 -17.01 19.04
CA ASP A 438 26.42 -17.51 20.10
C ASP A 438 26.66 -16.74 21.43
N PRO A 439 25.66 -16.01 21.96
CA PRO A 439 25.83 -15.31 23.23
C PRO A 439 26.12 -16.26 24.41
N VAL A 440 25.80 -17.55 24.30
CA VAL A 440 26.17 -18.56 25.31
C VAL A 440 27.69 -18.77 25.36
N GLN A 441 28.35 -18.79 24.21
CA GLN A 441 29.76 -19.19 24.08
C GLN A 441 30.75 -18.03 24.20
N CYS A 442 30.27 -16.78 24.20
CA CYS A 442 31.13 -15.59 24.24
C CYS A 442 31.87 -15.35 25.57
N ARG A 443 31.56 -16.12 26.64
CA ARG A 443 32.18 -16.04 27.98
C ARG A 443 32.12 -14.64 28.63
N ALA A 444 31.09 -13.85 28.33
CA ALA A 444 30.96 -12.47 28.83
C ALA A 444 30.93 -12.35 30.36
N LEU A 445 30.34 -13.32 31.09
CA LEU A 445 30.28 -13.31 32.56
C LEU A 445 31.66 -13.42 33.22
N GLU A 446 32.60 -14.09 32.55
CA GLU A 446 33.96 -14.27 33.02
C GLU A 446 34.84 -13.04 32.71
N SER A 447 34.29 -12.05 32.00
CA SER A 447 34.93 -10.80 31.62
C SER A 447 34.54 -9.63 32.56
N SER A 448 35.09 -8.44 32.33
CA SER A 448 34.78 -7.18 33.03
C SER A 448 34.54 -6.04 32.03
N LEU A 449 33.83 -4.98 32.44
CA LEU A 449 33.45 -3.83 31.59
C LEU A 449 34.49 -2.69 31.60
N TRP A 450 35.72 -2.99 31.17
CA TRP A 450 36.80 -2.01 31.07
C TRP A 450 36.50 -0.88 30.10
N GLU A 451 35.69 -1.16 29.08
CA GLU A 451 35.34 -0.21 28.02
C GLU A 451 34.59 1.00 28.57
N ILE A 452 33.68 0.78 29.52
CA ILE A 452 32.93 1.86 30.18
C ILE A 452 33.87 2.73 31.01
N LYS A 453 34.82 2.12 31.73
CA LYS A 453 35.82 2.85 32.51
C LYS A 453 36.72 3.72 31.63
N THR A 454 37.08 3.23 30.45
CA THR A 454 37.83 4.01 29.45
C THR A 454 37.00 5.19 28.93
N LEU A 455 35.70 4.97 28.67
CA LEU A 455 34.78 6.01 28.19
C LEU A 455 34.49 7.12 29.23
N GLN A 456 34.82 6.95 30.52
CA GLN A 456 34.69 8.04 31.50
C GLN A 456 35.60 9.24 31.15
N LYS A 457 36.73 9.00 30.46
CA LYS A 457 37.64 10.04 29.97
C LYS A 457 37.32 10.43 28.53
N HIS A 458 36.05 10.71 28.23
CA HIS A 458 35.63 11.13 26.89
C HIS A 458 35.81 12.65 26.70
N TYR A 459 36.09 13.10 25.48
CA TYR A 459 36.27 14.54 25.19
C TYR A 459 34.97 15.37 25.30
N HIS A 460 33.80 14.71 25.38
CA HIS A 460 32.49 15.36 25.31
C HIS A 460 31.96 15.59 26.74
N PRO A 461 31.67 16.84 27.13
CA PRO A 461 31.32 17.18 28.51
C PRO A 461 30.07 16.42 28.99
N ASP A 462 29.01 16.32 28.19
CA ASP A 462 27.77 15.63 28.60
C ASP A 462 27.97 14.13 28.89
N LEU A 463 29.01 13.51 28.32
CA LEU A 463 29.35 12.11 28.58
C LEU A 463 30.18 11.97 29.85
N MET A 464 31.01 12.98 30.16
CA MET A 464 31.77 13.05 31.43
C MET A 464 30.87 13.44 32.61
N GLU A 465 29.96 14.40 32.44
CA GLU A 465 29.05 14.86 33.50
C GLU A 465 27.99 13.82 33.89
N ARG A 466 27.73 12.84 33.00
CA ARG A 466 26.91 11.67 33.31
C ARG A 466 27.59 10.69 34.27
N ASP A 467 28.81 10.96 34.73
CA ASP A 467 29.35 10.37 35.96
C ASP A 467 28.40 10.67 37.13
N LEU A 468 27.51 9.73 37.42
CA LEU A 468 27.17 9.27 38.77
C LEU A 468 26.90 10.38 39.81
N LYS A 469 26.24 11.49 39.44
CA LYS A 469 25.56 12.33 40.44
C LYS A 469 24.45 11.48 41.05
N LYS A 470 24.75 10.94 42.24
CA LYS A 470 23.78 10.40 43.19
C LYS A 470 22.57 11.35 43.25
N SER A 471 21.38 10.75 43.31
CA SER A 471 20.10 11.37 43.63
C SER A 471 19.64 12.53 42.73
N GLN A 472 19.02 12.20 41.61
CA GLN A 472 17.65 12.66 41.31
C GLN A 472 17.03 11.76 40.24
N ILE A 473 16.35 10.74 40.75
CA ILE A 473 15.50 9.82 40.03
C ILE A 473 14.25 10.61 39.62
N LYS A 474 14.26 11.15 38.40
CA LYS A 474 13.03 11.15 37.61
C LYS A 474 13.21 10.04 36.58
N ASN A 475 12.14 9.32 36.24
CA ASN A 475 12.08 8.65 34.96
C ASN A 475 12.44 9.73 33.94
N ILE A 476 13.71 9.75 33.52
CA ILE A 476 14.14 10.58 32.41
C ILE A 476 13.23 10.09 31.30
N PRO A 477 12.33 10.93 30.75
CA PRO A 477 11.58 10.58 29.56
C PRO A 477 12.68 10.13 28.62
N LEU A 478 12.64 8.85 28.28
CA LEU A 478 13.49 8.32 27.23
C LEU A 478 13.39 9.38 26.12
N GLU A 479 14.48 9.92 25.58
CA GLU A 479 14.40 10.80 24.40
C GLU A 479 13.60 10.12 23.26
N PHE A 480 13.38 8.80 23.39
CA PHE A 480 12.43 8.00 22.65
C PHE A 480 10.96 8.39 22.82
N GLU A 481 10.44 8.90 23.93
CA GLU A 481 9.07 9.45 24.02
C GLU A 481 8.92 10.66 23.10
N ILE A 482 9.89 11.56 23.06
CA ILE A 482 9.92 12.69 22.11
C ILE A 482 10.06 12.17 20.68
N ALA A 483 10.88 11.14 20.43
CA ALA A 483 10.95 10.51 19.10
C ALA A 483 9.64 9.78 18.74
N THR A 484 8.93 9.21 19.71
CA THR A 484 7.65 8.52 19.52
C THR A 484 6.52 9.52 19.31
N GLU A 485 6.57 10.69 19.97
CA GLU A 485 5.69 11.83 19.73
C GLU A 485 5.99 12.50 18.39
N LEU A 486 7.25 12.61 17.97
CA LEU A 486 7.63 13.09 16.64
C LEU A 486 7.26 12.10 15.53
N LEU A 487 7.21 10.80 15.82
CA LEU A 487 6.74 9.77 14.88
C LEU A 487 5.21 9.66 14.85
N LYS A 488 4.51 9.97 15.95
CA LYS A 488 3.04 10.05 16.01
C LYS A 488 2.49 11.40 15.53
N GLY A 489 3.29 12.45 15.63
CA GLY A 489 2.98 13.83 15.23
C GLY A 489 3.22 14.10 13.75
N GLY A 490 2.64 13.28 12.87
CA GLY A 490 2.54 13.59 11.44
C GLY A 490 1.43 14.60 11.14
N LYS A 491 1.27 15.65 11.95
CA LYS A 491 0.47 16.84 11.65
C LYS A 491 1.02 18.03 12.44
N MET A 492 1.84 18.84 11.79
CA MET A 492 1.75 20.30 11.94
C MET A 492 2.52 20.99 10.80
N CYS A 493 1.75 21.73 10.01
CA CYS A 493 2.07 22.83 9.09
C CYS A 493 3.14 22.62 8.01
#